data_AF-A0A961VB25-F1
#
_entry.id   AF-A0A961VB25-F1
#
_cell.length_a   1.000
_cell.length_b   1.000
_cell.length_c   1.000
_cell.angle_alpha   90.00
_cell.angle_beta   90.00
_cell.angle_gamma   90.00
#
_symmetry.space_group_name_H-M   'P 1'
#
loop_
_entity.id
_entity.type
_entity.pdbx_description
1 polymer ?
#
loop_
_entity_poly.entity_id
_entity_poly.type
_entity_poly.pdbx_seq_one_letter_code
_entity_poly.pdbx_strand_id
1 'polypeptide(L)'
;FYKGRVADDILAMLQAEGSALTQEDFASAQAVPVVPVSRRYQGVDVLGFPPSNQGLAVPLILGMMERHGPWQGDPLDPRRLHVYLEAVRRAYAVRNRHIADPDFMELSAEDLVSDTTVDRLAATIDPERVAPFDAVADLTGSHTIYLTVVDSEGRAVSFINSLFFAFGSMRAGPESGVLLQNRGHGFNMIEGHPNCIAPGKRPMHTLIPGMVLKDGLPLLSYGVMGGAYQAAGHAYVLSHILDYGMDPQSALDVPRVFLANVAAPGTSVVEAETRIPAEVVAALKGMGHTVVPAAGPIGGGQVIRIDRERGVLIAGSEPRKDGQALGY
;
A
#
# COMPACT_ATOMS: atom_id res chain seq x y z
N PHE A 1 -10.19 -4.17 27.16
CA PHE A 1 -10.90 -3.88 25.90
C PHE A 1 -11.74 -5.09 25.50
N TYR A 2 -11.13 -6.18 25.00
CA TYR A 2 -11.81 -7.34 24.38
C TYR A 2 -12.64 -8.28 25.29
N LYS A 3 -12.52 -8.20 26.63
CA LYS A 3 -13.16 -9.13 27.58
C LYS A 3 -13.82 -8.43 28.77
N GLY A 4 -14.24 -7.18 28.62
CA GLY A 4 -14.89 -6.44 29.69
C GLY A 4 -15.69 -5.26 29.17
N ARG A 5 -16.00 -4.29 30.02
CA ARG A 5 -17.00 -3.22 29.77
C ARG A 5 -17.04 -2.60 28.38
N VAL A 6 -15.90 -2.42 27.72
CA VAL A 6 -15.83 -1.85 26.36
C VAL A 6 -16.36 -2.83 25.31
N ALA A 7 -15.99 -4.11 25.39
CA ALA A 7 -16.56 -5.15 24.53
C ALA A 7 -18.07 -5.30 24.79
N ASP A 8 -18.48 -5.29 26.05
CA ASP A 8 -19.89 -5.43 26.44
C ASP A 8 -20.75 -4.27 25.89
N ASP A 9 -20.28 -3.03 26.02
CA ASP A 9 -20.91 -1.81 25.47
C ASP A 9 -21.05 -1.87 23.93
N ILE A 10 -19.97 -2.23 23.24
CA ILE A 10 -19.97 -2.37 21.78
C ILE A 10 -20.92 -3.48 21.33
N LEU A 11 -20.87 -4.65 21.97
CA LEU A 11 -21.69 -5.81 21.59
C LEU A 11 -23.17 -5.54 21.83
N ALA A 12 -23.54 -4.92 22.96
CA ALA A 12 -24.93 -4.55 23.23
C ALA A 12 -25.50 -3.65 22.12
N MET A 13 -24.74 -2.63 21.69
CA MET A 13 -25.14 -1.76 20.60
C MET A 13 -25.26 -2.52 19.26
N LEU A 14 -24.24 -3.31 18.90
CA LEU A 14 -24.23 -4.04 17.63
C LEU A 14 -25.35 -5.09 17.55
N GLN A 15 -25.62 -5.81 18.63
CA GLN A 15 -26.68 -6.83 18.69
C GLN A 15 -28.08 -6.20 18.61
N ALA A 16 -28.28 -5.03 19.23
CA ALA A 16 -29.51 -4.27 19.07
C ALA A 16 -29.78 -3.85 17.60
N GLU A 17 -28.71 -3.70 16.80
CA GLU A 17 -28.78 -3.44 15.36
C GLU A 17 -28.80 -4.72 14.49
N GLY A 18 -28.86 -5.91 15.10
CA GLY A 18 -28.93 -7.19 14.40
C GLY A 18 -27.58 -7.78 13.97
N SER A 19 -26.46 -7.31 14.52
CA SER A 19 -25.15 -7.92 14.29
C SER A 19 -25.06 -9.34 14.87
N ALA A 20 -24.36 -10.22 14.16
CA ALA A 20 -24.08 -11.58 14.61
C ALA A 20 -22.83 -11.70 15.50
N LEU A 21 -22.14 -10.59 15.79
CA LEU A 21 -20.93 -10.62 16.61
C LEU A 21 -21.23 -11.02 18.06
N THR A 22 -20.35 -11.83 18.61
CA THR A 22 -20.47 -12.44 19.94
C THR A 22 -19.34 -12.00 20.87
N GLN A 23 -19.50 -12.30 22.16
CA GLN A 23 -18.43 -12.13 23.14
C GLN A 23 -17.19 -12.96 22.79
N GLU A 24 -17.39 -14.14 22.19
CA GLU A 24 -16.29 -15.04 21.80
C GLU A 24 -15.48 -14.47 20.63
N ASP A 25 -16.14 -13.82 19.65
CA ASP A 25 -15.45 -13.13 18.56
C ASP A 25 -14.52 -12.02 19.09
N PHE A 26 -14.98 -11.27 20.10
CA PHE A 26 -14.13 -10.26 20.75
C PHE A 26 -13.03 -10.90 21.59
N ALA A 27 -13.35 -11.92 22.38
CA ALA A 27 -12.43 -12.55 23.32
C ALA A 27 -11.30 -13.35 22.64
N SER A 28 -11.53 -13.83 21.42
CA SER A 28 -10.57 -14.59 20.61
C SER A 28 -9.63 -13.69 19.78
N ALA A 29 -9.93 -12.39 19.67
CA ALA A 29 -9.10 -11.45 18.92
C ALA A 29 -7.71 -11.29 19.55
N GLN A 30 -6.67 -11.54 18.76
CA GLN A 30 -5.27 -11.43 19.16
C GLN A 30 -4.39 -10.95 18.01
N ALA A 31 -3.28 -10.29 18.34
CA ALA A 31 -2.26 -9.94 17.36
C ALA A 31 -1.48 -11.19 16.96
N VAL A 32 -1.29 -11.39 15.65
CA VAL A 32 -0.54 -12.53 15.11
C VAL A 32 0.82 -12.04 14.64
N PRO A 33 1.93 -12.55 15.20
CA PRO A 33 3.26 -12.31 14.65
C PRO A 33 3.36 -12.91 13.25
N VAL A 34 3.89 -12.14 12.31
CA VAL A 34 4.06 -12.57 10.91
C VAL A 34 5.47 -12.26 10.45
N VAL A 35 5.97 -13.08 9.52
CA VAL A 35 7.26 -12.86 8.86
C VAL A 35 6.99 -12.19 7.51
N PRO A 36 7.60 -11.04 7.21
CA PRO A 36 7.41 -10.39 5.91
C PRO A 36 8.14 -11.15 4.81
N VAL A 37 7.63 -11.04 3.59
CA VAL A 37 8.33 -11.57 2.41
C VAL A 37 9.31 -10.53 1.92
N SER A 38 10.56 -10.93 1.68
CA SER A 38 11.61 -10.03 1.19
C SER A 38 11.87 -10.20 -0.30
N ARG A 39 12.16 -9.10 -0.98
CA ARG A 39 12.74 -9.09 -2.33
C ARG A 39 13.92 -8.11 -2.37
N ARG A 40 15.01 -8.53 -3.00
CA ARG A 40 16.16 -7.66 -3.24
C ARG A 40 15.84 -6.67 -4.37
N TYR A 41 16.13 -5.39 -4.16
CA TYR A 41 15.99 -4.31 -5.13
C TYR A 41 17.09 -3.29 -4.89
N GLN A 42 17.85 -2.90 -5.92
CA GLN A 42 18.98 -1.96 -5.78
C GLN A 42 19.94 -2.31 -4.62
N GLY A 43 20.23 -3.61 -4.44
CA GLY A 43 21.16 -4.11 -3.42
C GLY A 43 20.65 -4.11 -1.98
N VAL A 44 19.40 -3.73 -1.72
CA VAL A 44 18.76 -3.75 -0.40
C VAL A 44 17.55 -4.69 -0.39
N ASP A 45 17.12 -5.11 0.80
CA ASP A 45 15.98 -6.00 1.00
C ASP A 45 14.72 -5.18 1.28
N VAL A 46 13.78 -5.17 0.33
CA VAL A 46 12.49 -4.51 0.49
C VAL A 46 11.49 -5.52 1.06
N LEU A 47 10.93 -5.22 2.24
CA LEU A 47 9.99 -6.09 2.92
C LEU A 47 8.55 -5.82 2.47
N GLY A 48 7.91 -6.84 1.90
CA GLY A 48 6.48 -6.89 1.63
C GLY A 48 5.72 -7.42 2.84
N PHE A 49 4.81 -6.61 3.39
CA PHE A 49 3.94 -7.05 4.48
C PHE A 49 3.04 -8.21 4.00
N PRO A 50 2.93 -9.31 4.77
CA PRO A 50 2.34 -10.53 4.26
C PRO A 50 0.80 -10.47 4.19
N PRO A 51 0.16 -11.42 3.47
CA PRO A 51 -1.28 -11.55 3.43
C PRO A 51 -1.92 -11.67 4.85
N SER A 52 -3.16 -11.23 5.06
CA SER A 52 -4.14 -10.77 4.07
C SER A 52 -3.96 -9.34 3.57
N ASN A 53 -2.82 -8.71 3.80
CA ASN A 53 -2.54 -7.34 3.37
C ASN A 53 -2.02 -7.26 1.93
N GLN A 54 -2.18 -6.09 1.30
CA GLN A 54 -1.70 -5.82 -0.06
C GLN A 54 -0.17 -5.60 -0.17
N GLY A 55 0.63 -5.93 0.84
CA GLY A 55 2.04 -5.54 0.95
C GLY A 55 2.92 -6.17 -0.13
N LEU A 56 2.54 -7.35 -0.62
CA LEU A 56 3.24 -8.05 -1.70
C LEU A 56 3.18 -7.31 -3.05
N ALA A 57 2.25 -6.37 -3.22
CA ALA A 57 2.21 -5.54 -4.43
C ALA A 57 3.44 -4.61 -4.54
N VAL A 58 4.06 -4.21 -3.42
CA VAL A 58 5.25 -3.34 -3.42
C VAL A 58 6.45 -4.03 -4.10
N PRO A 59 6.92 -5.21 -3.65
CA PRO A 59 8.02 -5.91 -4.30
C PRO A 59 7.68 -6.34 -5.73
N LEU A 60 6.40 -6.62 -6.05
CA LEU A 60 5.97 -6.88 -7.43
C LEU A 60 6.19 -5.67 -8.34
N ILE A 61 5.75 -4.48 -7.92
CA ILE A 61 5.89 -3.25 -8.70
C ILE A 61 7.36 -2.93 -8.90
N LEU A 62 8.15 -2.93 -7.82
CA LEU A 62 9.58 -2.65 -7.90
C LEU A 62 10.33 -3.67 -8.76
N GLY A 63 10.03 -4.97 -8.59
CA GLY A 63 10.61 -6.02 -9.41
C GLY A 63 10.34 -5.81 -10.90
N MET A 64 9.08 -5.52 -11.27
CA MET A 64 8.74 -5.22 -12.67
C MET A 64 9.44 -3.96 -13.18
N MET A 65 9.50 -2.88 -12.38
CA MET A 65 10.23 -1.67 -12.75
C MET A 65 11.73 -1.95 -12.96
N GLU A 66 12.36 -2.79 -12.13
CA GLU A 66 13.77 -3.16 -12.26
C GLU A 66 14.09 -3.77 -13.64
N ARG A 67 13.19 -4.58 -14.20
CA ARG A 67 13.37 -5.26 -15.50
C ARG A 67 13.29 -4.31 -16.70
N HIS A 68 12.78 -3.10 -16.52
CA HIS A 68 12.62 -2.08 -17.56
C HIS A 68 13.61 -0.90 -17.39
N GLY A 69 14.44 -0.96 -16.34
CA GLY A 69 15.52 -0.03 -16.02
C GLY A 69 16.89 -0.47 -16.59
N PRO A 70 17.98 0.25 -16.24
CA PRO A 70 18.12 1.14 -15.09
C PRO A 70 17.37 2.48 -15.24
N TRP A 71 16.94 3.04 -14.11
CA TRP A 71 16.28 4.35 -14.03
C TRP A 71 17.26 5.40 -13.57
N GLN A 72 17.52 6.42 -14.39
CA GLN A 72 18.47 7.50 -14.12
C GLN A 72 17.95 8.78 -14.79
N GLY A 73 18.48 9.94 -14.39
CA GLY A 73 18.10 11.23 -14.97
C GLY A 73 16.87 11.82 -14.28
N ASP A 74 15.84 12.16 -15.04
CA ASP A 74 14.63 12.79 -14.52
C ASP A 74 13.68 11.76 -13.89
N PRO A 75 13.36 11.85 -12.58
CA PRO A 75 12.36 10.99 -11.94
C PRO A 75 10.95 11.10 -12.57
N LEU A 76 10.64 12.19 -13.26
CA LEU A 76 9.39 12.42 -13.96
C LEU A 76 9.43 12.01 -15.44
N ASP A 77 10.48 11.31 -15.88
CA ASP A 77 10.57 10.74 -17.21
C ASP A 77 9.25 10.00 -17.58
N PRO A 78 8.60 10.36 -18.70
CA PRO A 78 7.30 9.78 -19.05
C PRO A 78 7.32 8.27 -19.24
N ARG A 79 8.41 7.70 -19.77
CA ARG A 79 8.55 6.24 -19.95
C ARG A 79 8.65 5.55 -18.60
N ARG A 80 9.39 6.12 -17.64
CA ARG A 80 9.41 5.61 -16.26
C ARG A 80 8.01 5.63 -15.63
N LEU A 81 7.32 6.77 -15.69
CA LEU A 81 5.98 6.89 -15.10
C LEU A 81 4.99 5.93 -15.77
N HIS A 82 5.10 5.75 -17.09
CA HIS A 82 4.32 4.78 -17.84
C HIS A 82 4.56 3.34 -17.33
N VAL A 83 5.82 2.90 -17.25
CA VAL A 83 6.17 1.56 -16.76
C VAL A 83 5.72 1.36 -15.32
N TYR A 84 5.88 2.37 -14.46
CA TYR A 84 5.36 2.35 -13.09
C TYR A 84 3.84 2.12 -13.07
N LEU A 85 3.07 2.88 -13.85
CA LEU A 85 1.61 2.74 -13.92
C LEU A 85 1.20 1.35 -14.45
N GLU A 86 1.86 0.84 -15.48
CA GLU A 86 1.59 -0.49 -16.00
C GLU A 86 1.96 -1.58 -14.99
N ALA A 87 3.08 -1.45 -14.28
CA ALA A 87 3.49 -2.35 -13.20
C ALA A 87 2.49 -2.36 -12.03
N VAL A 88 2.01 -1.18 -11.61
CA VAL A 88 0.92 -1.06 -10.61
C VAL A 88 -0.31 -1.84 -11.06
N ARG A 89 -0.71 -1.69 -12.33
CA ARG A 89 -1.87 -2.40 -12.89
C ARG A 89 -1.71 -3.93 -12.78
N ARG A 90 -0.56 -4.49 -13.17
CA ARG A 90 -0.27 -5.94 -13.10
C ARG A 90 -0.23 -6.42 -11.65
N ALA A 91 0.44 -5.69 -10.77
CA ALA A 91 0.54 -6.05 -9.36
C ALA A 91 -0.84 -6.05 -8.69
N TYR A 92 -1.73 -5.13 -9.07
CA TYR A 92 -3.06 -5.03 -8.47
C TYR A 92 -4.00 -6.11 -8.98
N ALA A 93 -3.80 -6.60 -10.22
CA ALA A 93 -4.41 -7.84 -10.68
C ALA A 93 -4.05 -9.03 -9.82
N VAL A 94 -2.75 -9.21 -9.54
CA VAL A 94 -2.28 -10.30 -8.67
C VAL A 94 -2.86 -10.14 -7.27
N ARG A 95 -2.80 -8.92 -6.70
CA ARG A 95 -3.38 -8.58 -5.40
C ARG A 95 -4.84 -9.01 -5.31
N ASN A 96 -5.67 -8.51 -6.21
CA ASN A 96 -7.12 -8.69 -6.10
C ASN A 96 -7.55 -10.13 -6.40
N ARG A 97 -6.80 -10.86 -7.22
CA ARG A 97 -7.11 -12.26 -7.55
C ARG A 97 -6.66 -13.24 -6.48
N HIS A 98 -5.51 -13.01 -5.86
CA HIS A 98 -4.83 -14.03 -5.04
C HIS A 98 -4.64 -13.65 -3.58
N ILE A 99 -4.54 -12.36 -3.22
CA ILE A 99 -4.29 -11.97 -1.83
C ILE A 99 -5.59 -12.05 -1.04
N ALA A 100 -5.59 -12.89 -0.02
CA ALA A 100 -6.68 -13.11 0.92
C ALA A 100 -6.10 -13.53 2.28
N ASP A 101 -6.95 -13.98 3.21
CA ASP A 101 -6.48 -14.70 4.38
C ASP A 101 -5.55 -15.86 3.97
N PRO A 102 -4.29 -15.94 4.49
CA PRO A 102 -3.34 -17.00 4.16
C PRO A 102 -3.93 -18.42 4.20
N ASP A 103 -4.84 -18.70 5.14
CA ASP A 103 -5.44 -20.03 5.30
C ASP A 103 -6.41 -20.38 4.15
N PHE A 104 -6.73 -19.41 3.28
CA PHE A 104 -7.65 -19.52 2.17
C PHE A 104 -7.01 -19.17 0.82
N MET A 105 -5.69 -18.94 0.79
CA MET A 105 -4.94 -18.66 -0.43
C MET A 105 -4.50 -19.96 -1.13
N GLU A 106 -4.54 -19.96 -2.46
CA GLU A 106 -4.06 -21.10 -3.27
C GLU A 106 -2.55 -21.07 -3.52
N LEU A 107 -1.97 -19.87 -3.55
CA LEU A 107 -0.56 -19.63 -3.82
C LEU A 107 0.12 -19.08 -2.57
N SER A 108 1.38 -19.48 -2.34
CA SER A 108 2.17 -18.92 -1.24
C SER A 108 2.51 -17.44 -1.52
N ALA A 109 2.82 -16.70 -0.46
CA ALA A 109 3.23 -15.31 -0.59
C ALA A 109 4.55 -15.19 -1.40
N GLU A 110 5.44 -16.17 -1.25
CA GLU A 110 6.71 -16.31 -1.95
C GLU A 110 6.51 -16.55 -3.45
N ASP A 111 5.58 -17.44 -3.83
CA ASP A 111 5.28 -17.73 -5.25
C ASP A 111 4.77 -16.48 -5.97
N LEU A 112 3.90 -15.71 -5.29
CA LEU A 112 3.31 -14.49 -5.82
C LEU A 112 4.35 -13.40 -6.11
N VAL A 113 5.47 -13.39 -5.39
CA VAL A 113 6.53 -12.39 -5.57
C VAL A 113 7.84 -12.98 -6.08
N SER A 114 7.84 -14.21 -6.57
CA SER A 114 9.02 -14.88 -7.15
C SER A 114 9.55 -14.17 -8.40
N ASP A 115 10.82 -14.38 -8.75
CA ASP A 115 11.39 -13.85 -9.99
C ASP A 115 10.66 -14.35 -11.23
N THR A 116 10.28 -15.63 -11.27
CA THR A 116 9.45 -16.18 -12.34
C THR A 116 8.13 -15.41 -12.52
N THR A 117 7.44 -15.10 -11.42
CA THR A 117 6.19 -14.32 -11.48
C THR A 117 6.46 -12.89 -11.94
N VAL A 118 7.50 -12.24 -11.41
CA VAL A 118 7.87 -10.87 -11.80
C VAL A 118 8.26 -10.79 -13.28
N ASP A 119 9.11 -11.68 -13.77
CA ASP A 119 9.57 -11.69 -15.15
C ASP A 119 8.41 -11.93 -16.12
N ARG A 120 7.50 -12.87 -15.78
CA ARG A 120 6.28 -13.12 -16.55
C ARG A 120 5.39 -11.88 -16.63
N LEU A 121 5.21 -11.14 -15.53
CA LEU A 121 4.38 -9.93 -15.51
C LEU A 121 5.07 -8.77 -16.22
N ALA A 122 6.38 -8.59 -16.01
CA ALA A 122 7.18 -7.54 -16.64
C ALA A 122 7.17 -7.67 -18.17
N ALA A 123 7.20 -8.91 -18.69
CA ALA A 123 7.10 -9.19 -20.12
C ALA A 123 5.75 -8.79 -20.76
N THR A 124 4.70 -8.54 -19.96
CA THR A 124 3.40 -8.04 -20.43
C THR A 124 3.32 -6.51 -20.49
N ILE A 125 4.37 -5.81 -20.06
CA ILE A 125 4.45 -4.35 -20.13
C ILE A 125 5.11 -3.99 -21.45
N ASP A 126 4.38 -3.28 -22.31
CA ASP A 126 4.96 -2.58 -23.44
C ASP A 126 5.44 -1.21 -22.94
N PRO A 127 6.73 -0.88 -23.01
CA PRO A 127 7.26 0.36 -22.42
C PRO A 127 6.79 1.63 -23.15
N GLU A 128 6.21 1.53 -24.34
CA GLU A 128 5.87 2.68 -25.19
C GLU A 128 4.36 2.90 -25.32
N ARG A 129 3.53 1.96 -24.84
CA ARG A 129 2.06 2.06 -24.96
C ARG A 129 1.35 1.25 -23.89
N VAL A 130 0.15 1.70 -23.53
CA VAL A 130 -0.73 0.93 -22.65
C VAL A 130 -1.03 -0.42 -23.28
N ALA A 131 -0.70 -1.50 -22.56
CA ALA A 131 -1.05 -2.84 -23.03
C ALA A 131 -2.51 -3.18 -22.65
N PRO A 132 -3.22 -3.98 -23.47
CA PRO A 132 -4.51 -4.52 -23.10
C PRO A 132 -4.41 -5.29 -21.77
N PHE A 133 -5.39 -5.07 -20.89
CA PHE A 133 -5.40 -5.72 -19.59
C PHE A 133 -6.83 -5.88 -19.07
N ASP A 134 -7.14 -7.05 -18.51
CA ASP A 134 -8.44 -7.32 -17.92
C ASP A 134 -8.65 -6.50 -16.64
N ALA A 135 -9.88 -6.02 -16.45
CA ALA A 135 -10.23 -5.24 -15.28
C ALA A 135 -10.12 -6.06 -13.99
N VAL A 136 -9.90 -5.36 -12.88
CA VAL A 136 -9.71 -6.02 -11.60
C VAL A 136 -10.50 -5.31 -10.51
N ALA A 137 -11.41 -6.01 -9.83
CA ALA A 137 -12.27 -5.47 -8.78
C ALA A 137 -11.54 -4.51 -7.81
N ASP A 138 -12.11 -3.33 -7.58
CA ASP A 138 -11.46 -2.22 -6.89
C ASP A 138 -11.85 -2.21 -5.43
N LEU A 139 -10.88 -1.87 -4.58
CA LEU A 139 -11.14 -1.43 -3.23
C LEU A 139 -10.97 0.08 -3.21
N THR A 140 -12.01 0.81 -3.62
CA THR A 140 -11.99 2.28 -3.61
C THR A 140 -12.09 2.81 -2.18
N GLY A 141 -11.25 3.81 -1.89
CA GLY A 141 -11.35 4.64 -0.69
C GLY A 141 -10.86 4.00 0.62
N SER A 142 -10.00 4.74 1.35
CA SER A 142 -9.75 4.49 2.77
C SER A 142 -9.08 5.71 3.40
N HIS A 143 -9.37 5.98 4.66
CA HIS A 143 -8.65 6.95 5.48
C HIS A 143 -7.77 6.18 6.48
N THR A 144 -6.48 6.50 6.50
CA THR A 144 -5.47 5.76 7.24
C THR A 144 -4.52 6.77 7.87
N ILE A 145 -4.04 6.47 9.07
CA ILE A 145 -2.88 7.13 9.67
C ILE A 145 -1.67 6.22 9.58
N TYR A 146 -0.49 6.81 9.44
CA TYR A 146 0.80 6.15 9.45
C TYR A 146 1.74 6.98 10.31
N LEU A 147 2.58 6.29 11.09
CA LEU A 147 3.65 6.89 11.85
C LEU A 147 4.88 5.98 11.83
N THR A 148 6.04 6.60 12.00
CA THR A 148 7.27 5.86 12.21
C THR A 148 8.15 6.54 13.24
N VAL A 149 8.87 5.72 14.01
CA VAL A 149 9.79 6.17 15.05
C VAL A 149 11.06 5.32 14.94
N VAL A 150 12.21 5.96 15.12
CA VAL A 150 13.49 5.28 15.30
C VAL A 150 14.15 5.84 16.56
N ASP A 151 14.57 4.97 17.47
CA ASP A 151 15.26 5.37 18.71
C ASP A 151 16.79 5.51 18.49
N SER A 152 17.49 6.00 19.51
CA SER A 152 18.95 6.17 19.49
C SER A 152 19.73 4.86 19.40
N GLU A 153 19.10 3.72 19.70
CA GLU A 153 19.68 2.38 19.56
C GLU A 153 19.39 1.76 18.18
N GLY A 154 18.71 2.49 17.30
CA GLY A 154 18.36 2.06 15.95
C GLY A 154 17.18 1.09 15.88
N ARG A 155 16.37 0.97 16.95
CA ARG A 155 15.09 0.25 16.89
C ARG A 155 14.12 1.07 16.06
N ALA A 156 13.56 0.45 15.03
CA ALA A 156 12.62 1.08 14.12
C ALA A 156 11.21 0.51 14.29
N VAL A 157 10.23 1.39 14.35
CA VAL A 157 8.80 1.03 14.31
C VAL A 157 8.16 1.68 13.09
N SER A 158 7.56 0.85 12.25
CA SER A 158 6.70 1.25 11.13
C SER A 158 5.28 0.85 11.50
N PHE A 159 4.41 1.83 11.79
CA PHE A 159 3.09 1.58 12.35
C PHE A 159 1.99 2.23 11.51
N ILE A 160 0.96 1.46 11.21
CA ILE A 160 -0.18 1.90 10.41
C ILE A 160 -1.48 1.47 11.07
N ASN A 161 -2.47 2.35 11.10
CA ASN A 161 -3.79 2.07 11.67
C ASN A 161 -4.91 2.78 10.91
N SER A 162 -6.08 2.16 10.85
CA SER A 162 -7.21 2.68 10.07
C SER A 162 -8.51 1.99 10.44
N LEU A 163 -9.61 2.75 10.37
CA LEU A 163 -10.98 2.25 10.43
C LEU A 163 -11.53 1.78 9.07
N PHE A 164 -10.66 1.68 8.05
CA PHE A 164 -10.96 1.59 6.63
C PHE A 164 -11.45 2.90 6.04
N PHE A 165 -12.76 3.11 5.87
CA PHE A 165 -13.27 4.40 5.40
C PHE A 165 -13.20 5.47 6.50
N ALA A 166 -13.36 6.75 6.14
CA ALA A 166 -13.46 7.83 7.13
C ALA A 166 -14.56 7.50 8.12
N PHE A 167 -14.26 7.64 9.41
CA PHE A 167 -15.16 7.31 10.52
C PHE A 167 -15.65 5.84 10.56
N GLY A 168 -15.03 4.94 9.79
CA GLY A 168 -15.33 3.52 9.78
C GLY A 168 -16.80 3.23 9.47
N SER A 169 -17.47 2.50 10.36
CA SER A 169 -18.90 2.18 10.23
C SER A 169 -19.83 3.31 10.67
N MET A 170 -19.28 4.42 11.18
CA MET A 170 -20.04 5.48 11.85
C MET A 170 -20.85 4.97 13.06
N ARG A 171 -20.41 3.85 13.66
CA ARG A 171 -20.96 3.30 14.90
C ARG A 171 -19.94 3.43 16.01
N ALA A 172 -20.36 3.98 17.14
CA ALA A 172 -19.54 4.08 18.33
C ALA A 172 -20.23 3.40 19.51
N GLY A 173 -19.46 2.76 20.38
CA GLY A 173 -19.96 2.29 21.67
C GLY A 173 -20.56 3.48 22.46
N PRO A 174 -21.84 3.45 22.86
CA PRO A 174 -22.50 4.60 23.48
C PRO A 174 -21.80 5.09 24.76
N GLU A 175 -21.27 4.17 25.57
CA GLU A 175 -20.57 4.52 26.80
C GLU A 175 -19.06 4.67 26.59
N SER A 176 -18.47 3.79 25.79
CA SER A 176 -17.01 3.74 25.59
C SER A 176 -16.48 4.78 24.61
N GLY A 177 -17.34 5.32 23.73
CA GLY A 177 -16.97 6.25 22.66
C GLY A 177 -16.11 5.63 21.56
N VAL A 178 -15.93 4.31 21.55
CA VAL A 178 -15.06 3.62 20.60
C VAL A 178 -15.74 3.53 19.24
N LEU A 179 -15.22 4.25 18.25
CA LEU A 179 -15.67 4.22 16.87
C LEU A 179 -15.17 2.95 16.15
N LEU A 180 -16.09 2.23 15.52
CA LEU A 180 -15.83 0.94 14.90
C LEU A 180 -15.40 1.06 13.44
N GLN A 181 -14.52 0.17 13.02
CA GLN A 181 -14.11 0.04 11.62
C GLN A 181 -15.22 -0.55 10.75
N ASN A 182 -15.15 -0.33 9.44
CA ASN A 182 -15.98 -1.03 8.45
C ASN A 182 -15.16 -1.89 7.48
N ARG A 183 -14.06 -2.46 7.98
CA ARG A 183 -13.08 -3.26 7.22
C ARG A 183 -13.66 -4.50 6.54
N GLY A 184 -14.82 -5.00 6.97
CA GLY A 184 -15.54 -6.06 6.28
C GLY A 184 -15.80 -5.79 4.79
N HIS A 185 -15.83 -4.51 4.37
CA HIS A 185 -15.87 -4.12 2.95
C HIS A 185 -14.68 -4.62 2.12
N GLY A 186 -13.59 -5.05 2.76
CA GLY A 186 -12.46 -5.67 2.09
C GLY A 186 -12.77 -7.08 1.58
N PHE A 187 -13.88 -7.72 1.96
CA PHE A 187 -14.29 -9.02 1.41
C PHE A 187 -14.90 -8.89 0.01
N ASN A 188 -14.80 -9.98 -0.74
CA ASN A 188 -15.60 -10.21 -1.95
C ASN A 188 -16.88 -10.98 -1.60
N MET A 189 -17.91 -10.87 -2.44
CA MET A 189 -19.16 -11.64 -2.35
C MET A 189 -19.26 -12.72 -3.45
N ILE A 190 -18.25 -12.84 -4.31
CA ILE A 190 -18.17 -13.86 -5.35
C ILE A 190 -17.79 -15.20 -4.70
N GLU A 191 -18.70 -16.15 -4.76
CA GLU A 191 -18.48 -17.52 -4.31
C GLU A 191 -17.27 -18.15 -5.01
N GLY A 192 -16.44 -18.87 -4.24
CA GLY A 192 -15.19 -19.46 -4.74
C GLY A 192 -14.00 -18.49 -4.83
N HIS A 193 -14.20 -17.17 -4.67
CA HIS A 193 -13.07 -16.24 -4.63
C HIS A 193 -12.24 -16.44 -3.33
N PRO A 194 -10.89 -16.43 -3.37
CA PRO A 194 -10.06 -16.61 -2.17
C PRO A 194 -10.35 -15.61 -1.06
N ASN A 195 -10.79 -14.40 -1.40
CA ASN A 195 -11.21 -13.35 -0.48
C ASN A 195 -12.75 -13.25 -0.28
N CYS A 196 -13.52 -14.29 -0.61
CA CYS A 196 -14.96 -14.34 -0.30
C CYS A 196 -15.19 -14.36 1.22
N ILE A 197 -16.23 -13.67 1.70
CA ILE A 197 -16.59 -13.60 3.12
C ILE A 197 -16.84 -14.99 3.71
N ALA A 198 -16.29 -15.25 4.91
CA ALA A 198 -16.51 -16.47 5.67
C ALA A 198 -16.31 -16.23 7.18
N PRO A 199 -16.93 -17.05 8.06
CA PRO A 199 -16.72 -16.95 9.51
C PRO A 199 -15.24 -17.10 9.90
N GLY A 200 -14.77 -16.28 10.85
CA GLY A 200 -13.39 -16.33 11.36
C GLY A 200 -12.30 -15.88 10.38
N LYS A 201 -12.65 -15.59 9.13
CA LYS A 201 -11.71 -15.17 8.09
C LYS A 201 -11.36 -13.69 8.21
N ARG A 202 -10.15 -13.33 7.81
CA ARG A 202 -9.71 -11.92 7.71
C ARG A 202 -9.95 -11.40 6.29
N PRO A 203 -10.57 -10.23 6.11
CA PRO A 203 -10.69 -9.62 4.78
C PRO A 203 -9.33 -9.22 4.24
N MET A 204 -9.22 -9.02 2.93
CA MET A 204 -8.04 -8.37 2.36
C MET A 204 -7.90 -6.95 2.92
N HIS A 205 -6.69 -6.62 3.40
CA HIS A 205 -6.37 -5.36 4.04
C HIS A 205 -5.54 -4.45 3.15
N THR A 206 -5.89 -3.18 3.15
CA THR A 206 -5.10 -2.15 2.47
C THR A 206 -3.87 -1.70 3.26
N LEU A 207 -3.75 -2.06 4.54
CA LEU A 207 -2.77 -1.49 5.45
C LEU A 207 -1.42 -2.17 5.32
N ILE A 208 -0.39 -1.40 4.93
CA ILE A 208 0.96 -1.93 4.76
C ILE A 208 2.00 -1.03 5.44
N PRO A 209 2.53 -1.39 6.61
CA PRO A 209 3.73 -0.72 7.13
C PRO A 209 4.95 -1.15 6.30
N GLY A 210 5.83 -0.20 5.97
CA GLY A 210 7.03 -0.45 5.16
C GLY A 210 8.31 -0.47 5.99
N MET A 211 9.21 -1.38 5.65
CA MET A 211 10.59 -1.40 6.15
C MET A 211 11.53 -1.92 5.05
N VAL A 212 12.70 -1.30 4.92
CA VAL A 212 13.78 -1.76 4.03
C VAL A 212 14.97 -2.12 4.89
N LEU A 213 15.62 -3.24 4.61
CA LEU A 213 16.84 -3.68 5.29
C LEU A 213 18.06 -3.55 4.38
N LYS A 214 19.21 -3.25 4.97
CA LYS A 214 20.52 -3.41 4.34
C LYS A 214 21.36 -4.28 5.28
N ASP A 215 21.87 -5.39 4.77
CA ASP A 215 22.66 -6.36 5.54
C ASP A 215 21.94 -6.84 6.82
N GLY A 216 20.62 -7.09 6.70
CA GLY A 216 19.77 -7.52 7.81
C GLY A 216 19.39 -6.42 8.82
N LEU A 217 19.86 -5.19 8.65
CA LEU A 217 19.57 -4.07 9.56
C LEU A 217 18.60 -3.06 8.91
N PRO A 218 17.68 -2.44 9.67
CA PRO A 218 16.74 -1.45 9.13
C PRO A 218 17.47 -0.27 8.49
N LEU A 219 17.27 -0.03 7.20
CA LEU A 219 17.78 1.12 6.44
C LEU A 219 16.72 2.23 6.35
N LEU A 220 15.47 1.85 6.03
CA LEU A 220 14.33 2.77 5.95
C LEU A 220 13.18 2.21 6.79
N SER A 221 12.53 3.09 7.54
CA SER A 221 11.22 2.83 8.15
C SER A 221 10.24 3.84 7.57
N TYR A 222 9.20 3.35 6.89
CA TYR A 222 8.41 4.20 6.01
C TYR A 222 6.99 3.69 5.78
N GLY A 223 6.13 4.58 5.30
CA GLY A 223 4.79 4.23 4.86
C GLY A 223 4.18 5.36 4.06
N VAL A 224 3.38 5.02 3.04
CA VAL A 224 2.64 5.97 2.21
C VAL A 224 1.18 5.60 2.27
N MET A 225 0.38 6.40 2.98
CA MET A 225 -1.05 6.21 3.19
C MET A 225 -1.85 6.47 1.91
N GLY A 226 -3.08 5.94 1.84
CA GLY A 226 -4.03 6.25 0.75
C GLY A 226 -4.86 5.07 0.25
N GLY A 227 -5.18 4.08 1.09
CA GLY A 227 -5.98 2.92 0.68
C GLY A 227 -5.39 2.14 -0.48
N ALA A 228 -6.07 2.13 -1.62
CA ALA A 228 -5.55 1.52 -2.83
C ALA A 228 -4.23 2.16 -3.31
N TYR A 229 -3.90 3.40 -2.93
CA TYR A 229 -2.62 4.01 -3.30
C TYR A 229 -1.43 3.43 -2.54
N GLN A 230 -1.59 2.79 -1.38
CA GLN A 230 -0.45 2.51 -0.48
C GLN A 230 0.68 1.74 -1.16
N ALA A 231 0.39 0.61 -1.83
CA ALA A 231 1.44 -0.18 -2.47
C ALA A 231 2.11 0.53 -3.65
N ALA A 232 1.33 1.22 -4.47
CA ALA A 232 1.82 2.06 -5.56
C ALA A 232 2.72 3.19 -5.02
N GLY A 233 2.25 3.92 -4.01
CA GLY A 233 2.99 4.99 -3.34
C GLY A 233 4.28 4.50 -2.66
N HIS A 234 4.25 3.33 -2.02
CA HIS A 234 5.46 2.69 -1.47
C HIS A 234 6.50 2.48 -2.58
N ALA A 235 6.13 1.83 -3.68
CA ALA A 235 7.06 1.60 -4.78
C ALA A 235 7.54 2.91 -5.43
N TYR A 236 6.66 3.90 -5.55
CA TYR A 236 6.98 5.22 -6.11
C TYR A 236 8.02 5.97 -5.27
N VAL A 237 7.81 6.06 -3.95
CA VAL A 237 8.75 6.73 -3.03
C VAL A 237 10.06 5.95 -2.91
N LEU A 238 10.00 4.62 -2.80
CA LEU A 238 11.19 3.79 -2.70
C LEU A 238 12.06 3.87 -3.95
N SER A 239 11.47 3.84 -5.15
CA SER A 239 12.25 3.99 -6.39
C SER A 239 12.95 5.36 -6.46
N HIS A 240 12.35 6.45 -5.97
CA HIS A 240 13.06 7.73 -5.87
C HIS A 240 14.24 7.69 -4.90
N ILE A 241 14.10 7.05 -3.75
CA ILE A 241 15.19 6.94 -2.77
C ILE A 241 16.30 6.01 -3.29
N LEU A 242 15.92 4.86 -3.87
CA LEU A 242 16.83 3.77 -4.19
C LEU A 242 17.44 3.87 -5.59
N ASP A 243 16.68 4.32 -6.60
CA ASP A 243 17.20 4.51 -7.96
C ASP A 243 17.85 5.89 -8.15
N TYR A 244 17.26 6.94 -7.57
CA TYR A 244 17.71 8.34 -7.76
C TYR A 244 18.51 8.90 -6.58
N GLY A 245 18.70 8.11 -5.50
CA GLY A 245 19.50 8.53 -4.34
C GLY A 245 18.89 9.69 -3.55
N MET A 246 17.59 9.96 -3.71
CA MET A 246 16.92 11.08 -3.05
C MET A 246 16.89 10.92 -1.54
N ASP A 247 16.95 12.03 -0.81
CA ASP A 247 16.63 12.04 0.61
C ASP A 247 15.12 11.83 0.84
N PRO A 248 14.72 11.43 2.06
CA PRO A 248 13.32 11.20 2.43
C PRO A 248 12.34 12.33 2.05
N GLN A 249 12.71 13.59 2.24
CA GLN A 249 11.80 14.70 1.96
C GLN A 249 11.67 14.91 0.45
N SER A 250 12.79 14.96 -0.26
CA SER A 250 12.81 15.11 -1.72
C SER A 250 11.99 14.01 -2.41
N ALA A 251 12.09 12.76 -1.95
CA ALA A 251 11.32 11.64 -2.50
C ALA A 251 9.80 11.76 -2.26
N LEU A 252 9.38 12.32 -1.11
CA LEU A 252 7.98 12.59 -0.80
C LEU A 252 7.43 13.78 -1.60
N ASP A 253 8.27 14.77 -1.88
CA ASP A 253 7.91 16.01 -2.58
C ASP A 253 7.67 15.81 -4.07
N VAL A 254 8.18 14.74 -4.68
CA VAL A 254 7.94 14.45 -6.11
C VAL A 254 6.42 14.37 -6.39
N PRO A 255 5.89 15.09 -7.40
CA PRO A 255 4.47 15.02 -7.75
C PRO A 255 4.06 13.62 -8.21
N ARG A 256 2.83 13.22 -7.88
CA ARG A 256 2.38 11.83 -8.03
C ARG A 256 1.42 11.66 -9.19
N VAL A 257 1.43 10.44 -9.73
CA VAL A 257 0.41 9.90 -10.64
C VAL A 257 -0.13 8.60 -10.07
N PHE A 258 -1.40 8.30 -10.29
CA PHE A 258 -2.02 7.05 -9.86
C PHE A 258 -3.16 6.63 -10.80
N LEU A 259 -3.40 5.32 -10.89
CA LEU A 259 -4.52 4.78 -11.66
C LEU A 259 -5.83 5.05 -10.91
N ALA A 260 -6.72 5.82 -11.54
CA ALA A 260 -8.08 6.04 -11.05
C ALA A 260 -8.94 4.82 -11.39
N ASN A 261 -9.67 4.30 -10.40
CA ASN A 261 -10.66 3.21 -10.56
C ASN A 261 -10.09 1.98 -11.31
N VAL A 262 -9.24 1.22 -10.61
CA VAL A 262 -8.54 0.04 -11.17
C VAL A 262 -9.49 -1.11 -11.57
N ALA A 263 -10.79 -0.96 -11.29
CA ALA A 263 -11.86 -1.92 -11.61
C ALA A 263 -12.54 -1.78 -12.96
N ALA A 264 -12.48 -0.64 -13.63
CA ALA A 264 -13.20 -0.51 -14.88
C ALA A 264 -12.39 -1.15 -16.04
N PRO A 265 -12.94 -2.15 -16.76
CA PRO A 265 -12.26 -2.77 -17.89
C PRO A 265 -11.91 -1.72 -18.94
N GLY A 266 -10.67 -1.72 -19.41
CA GLY A 266 -10.23 -0.83 -20.48
C GLY A 266 -10.05 0.65 -20.09
N THR A 267 -10.17 1.02 -18.81
CA THR A 267 -9.89 2.40 -18.39
C THR A 267 -8.43 2.55 -17.94
N SER A 268 -7.63 3.26 -18.73
CA SER A 268 -6.29 3.75 -18.37
C SER A 268 -6.37 5.14 -17.72
N VAL A 269 -7.36 5.38 -16.86
CA VAL A 269 -7.53 6.70 -16.24
C VAL A 269 -6.42 6.90 -15.22
N VAL A 270 -5.62 7.94 -15.43
CA VAL A 270 -4.52 8.32 -14.54
C VAL A 270 -4.86 9.66 -13.92
N GLU A 271 -5.00 9.69 -12.61
CA GLU A 271 -4.98 10.93 -11.86
C GLU A 271 -3.55 11.44 -11.76
N ALA A 272 -3.32 12.67 -12.20
CA ALA A 272 -2.04 13.35 -12.11
C ALA A 272 -2.16 14.60 -11.23
N GLU A 273 -1.23 14.77 -10.30
CA GLU A 273 -1.16 15.99 -9.50
C GLU A 273 -0.81 17.21 -10.36
N THR A 274 -1.25 18.38 -9.92
CA THR A 274 -1.12 19.66 -10.66
C THR A 274 0.32 20.07 -10.95
N ARG A 275 1.29 19.55 -10.18
CA ARG A 275 2.73 19.81 -10.37
C ARG A 275 3.39 18.87 -11.39
N ILE A 276 2.68 17.91 -11.97
CA ILE A 276 3.20 17.11 -13.10
C ILE A 276 3.32 18.04 -14.33
N PRO A 277 4.49 18.14 -14.98
CA PRO A 277 4.66 19.00 -16.15
C PRO A 277 3.72 18.64 -17.30
N ALA A 278 3.29 19.65 -18.07
CA ALA A 278 2.29 19.47 -19.12
C ALA A 278 2.80 18.55 -20.26
N GLU A 279 4.09 18.62 -20.55
CA GLU A 279 4.80 17.75 -21.50
C GLU A 279 4.80 16.29 -21.06
N VAL A 280 4.92 16.03 -19.75
CA VAL A 280 4.83 14.67 -19.19
C VAL A 280 3.40 14.15 -19.30
N VAL A 281 2.41 14.98 -18.99
CA VAL A 281 0.99 14.64 -19.20
C VAL A 281 0.71 14.32 -20.67
N ALA A 282 1.22 15.13 -21.60
CA ALA A 282 1.04 14.92 -23.03
C ALA A 282 1.70 13.63 -23.51
N ALA A 283 2.91 13.33 -23.04
CA ALA A 283 3.61 12.08 -23.36
C ALA A 283 2.85 10.85 -22.85
N LEU A 284 2.36 10.87 -21.61
CA LEU A 284 1.54 9.78 -21.05
C LEU A 284 0.25 9.57 -21.86
N LYS A 285 -0.40 10.64 -22.32
CA LYS A 285 -1.55 10.56 -23.23
C LYS A 285 -1.16 9.96 -24.58
N GLY A 286 0.01 10.32 -25.12
CA GLY A 286 0.56 9.74 -26.35
C GLY A 286 0.81 8.22 -26.24
N MET A 287 1.15 7.74 -25.05
CA MET A 287 1.27 6.31 -24.74
C MET A 287 -0.08 5.60 -24.50
N GLY A 288 -1.21 6.32 -24.57
CA GLY A 288 -2.56 5.74 -24.45
C GLY A 288 -3.20 5.83 -23.05
N HIS A 289 -2.63 6.60 -22.12
CA HIS A 289 -3.27 6.87 -20.83
C HIS A 289 -4.35 7.96 -20.95
N THR A 290 -5.48 7.77 -20.29
CA THR A 290 -6.46 8.86 -20.08
C THR A 290 -6.06 9.68 -18.86
N VAL A 291 -5.23 10.71 -19.04
CA VAL A 291 -4.75 11.51 -17.91
C VAL A 291 -5.73 12.63 -17.54
N VAL A 292 -6.16 12.64 -16.28
CA VAL A 292 -7.05 13.65 -15.69
C VAL A 292 -6.38 14.30 -14.48
N PRO A 293 -6.73 15.55 -14.12
CA PRO A 293 -6.25 16.14 -12.87
C PRO A 293 -6.73 15.31 -11.66
N ALA A 294 -5.86 15.12 -10.68
CA ALA A 294 -6.22 14.49 -9.42
C ALA A 294 -7.30 15.29 -8.69
N ALA A 295 -8.34 14.63 -8.19
CA ALA A 295 -9.42 15.29 -7.46
C ALA A 295 -8.99 15.82 -6.07
N GLY A 296 -7.88 15.31 -5.55
CA GLY A 296 -7.29 15.73 -4.28
C GLY A 296 -5.87 15.19 -4.13
N PRO A 297 -5.25 15.38 -2.96
CA PRO A 297 -3.90 14.88 -2.70
C PRO A 297 -3.77 13.36 -2.88
N ILE A 298 -2.77 12.93 -3.65
CA ILE A 298 -2.51 11.51 -3.85
C ILE A 298 -1.67 10.98 -2.69
N GLY A 299 -2.34 10.39 -1.71
CA GLY A 299 -1.73 9.70 -0.58
C GLY A 299 -1.06 10.61 0.45
N GLY A 300 -0.28 10.01 1.35
CA GLY A 300 0.56 10.78 2.27
C GLY A 300 1.60 9.93 3.00
N GLY A 301 2.89 10.31 2.95
CA GLY A 301 3.97 9.50 3.50
C GLY A 301 4.71 10.07 4.71
N GLN A 302 5.31 9.16 5.48
CA GLN A 302 6.34 9.46 6.49
C GLN A 302 7.50 8.50 6.27
N VAL A 303 8.72 9.00 6.35
CA VAL A 303 9.93 8.21 6.06
C VAL A 303 11.03 8.62 7.04
N ILE A 304 11.66 7.64 7.68
CA ILE A 304 12.92 7.81 8.40
C ILE A 304 13.97 6.92 7.74
N ARG A 305 15.07 7.53 7.30
CA ARG A 305 16.29 6.86 6.87
C ARG A 305 17.30 6.81 8.01
N ILE A 306 17.87 5.62 8.21
CA ILE A 306 18.88 5.34 9.22
C ILE A 306 20.24 5.31 8.53
N ASP A 307 20.89 6.47 8.45
CA ASP A 307 22.21 6.63 7.81
C ASP A 307 23.31 6.28 8.82
N ARG A 308 23.65 4.99 8.91
CA ARG A 308 24.67 4.47 9.84
C ARG A 308 26.09 4.91 9.49
N GLU A 309 26.37 5.18 8.22
CA GLU A 309 27.70 5.64 7.78
C GLU A 309 27.98 7.04 8.33
N ARG A 310 26.96 7.91 8.35
CA ARG A 310 27.06 9.25 8.94
C ARG A 310 26.65 9.31 10.41
N GLY A 311 26.02 8.25 10.93
CA GLY A 311 25.50 8.20 12.30
C GLY A 311 24.31 9.14 12.55
N VAL A 312 23.47 9.38 11.53
CA VAL A 312 22.33 10.32 11.61
C VAL A 312 21.01 9.68 11.17
N LEU A 313 19.92 10.23 11.69
CA LEU A 313 18.56 9.94 11.22
C LEU A 313 18.11 11.08 10.30
N ILE A 314 17.55 10.73 9.15
CA ILE A 314 17.04 11.71 8.19
C ILE A 314 15.57 11.40 7.98
N ALA A 315 14.69 12.35 8.27
CA ALA A 315 13.26 12.15 8.24
C ALA A 315 12.58 13.11 7.26
N GLY A 316 11.51 12.64 6.63
CA GLY A 316 10.65 13.43 5.77
C GLY A 316 9.18 13.21 6.11
N SER A 317 8.40 14.28 6.04
CA SER A 317 6.94 14.26 6.26
C SER A 317 6.23 14.78 5.02
N GLU A 318 5.09 14.17 4.72
CA GLU A 318 4.26 14.54 3.58
C GLU A 318 3.92 16.04 3.53
N PRO A 319 4.26 16.78 2.45
CA PRO A 319 3.86 18.18 2.30
C PRO A 319 2.36 18.35 2.00
N ARG A 320 1.69 17.31 1.51
CA ARG A 320 0.26 17.32 1.12
C ARG A 320 -0.72 17.24 2.29
N LYS A 321 -0.24 16.96 3.50
CA LYS A 321 -1.05 16.76 4.70
C LYS A 321 -0.40 17.44 5.88
N ASP A 322 -1.21 17.85 6.86
CA ASP A 322 -0.67 18.20 8.16
C ASP A 322 0.04 16.98 8.77
N GLY A 323 1.29 17.18 9.17
CA GLY A 323 2.20 16.14 9.63
C GLY A 323 3.54 16.74 10.03
N GLN A 324 4.39 15.94 10.66
CA GLN A 324 5.66 16.44 11.15
C GLN A 324 6.73 15.34 11.19
N ALA A 325 7.94 15.72 10.80
CA ALA A 325 9.17 15.00 11.10
C ALA A 325 9.92 15.74 12.20
N LEU A 326 10.22 15.06 13.31
CA LEU A 326 10.95 15.62 14.45
C LEU A 326 12.01 14.65 14.96
N GLY A 327 13.11 15.20 15.46
CA GLY A 327 14.17 14.47 16.15
C GLY A 327 14.61 15.22 17.41
N TYR A 328 15.33 14.53 18.29
CA TYR A 328 15.89 15.04 19.53
C TYR A 328 17.23 14.38 19.83
#